data_AF-A0A357LQV9-F1
#
_entry.id   AF-A0A357LQV9-F1
#
_cell.length_a   1.000
_cell.length_b   1.000
_cell.length_c   1.000
_cell.angle_alpha   90.00
_cell.angle_beta   90.00
_cell.angle_gamma   90.00
#
_symmetry.space_group_name_H-M   'P 1'
#
loop_
_entity.id
_entity.type
_entity.pdbx_description
1 polymer ?
#
loop_
_entity_poly.entity_id
_entity_poly.type
_entity_poly.pdbx_seq_one_letter_code
_entity_poly.pdbx_strand_id
1 'polypeptide(L)'
;MLTITSKQRSLSWQFKPILIQFFMHLFFARFFLLLCLTILLNTPASASECSAQDDEYAASWDNYYSPEGARAFGLKIQKFVKEKDLKGIFSLVKGELQSGPRKRFIAHKSFDEVFDTAWIDLVVAQEPACSPVGWRGFMLGHGLVWYNKTEAGWNILSMNGAADERPATKSAGWYFDERLLHPLCFSRPGISGDNFEEFADAYDISDLQKLLRAPGLFMGSKISDYAPIRPSWCSSAEPCQTVSLATELDQCKPDNFAFEERDGTVWITGSLDGGNAEHQYSVLKELDSASCSKLAPDIGVDCLESHLLSVGDYIGGSMGWDISFGIYGMFDLPKVGPSILPLLFFQNKNDALNYLDQD
;
A
#
# COMPACT_ATOMS: atom_id res chain seq x y z
N MET A 1 -49.86 104.22 41.98
CA MET A 1 -49.11 103.93 43.21
C MET A 1 -49.90 102.89 43.99
N LEU A 2 -49.61 101.60 43.75
CA LEU A 2 -50.07 100.48 44.56
C LEU A 2 -49.21 99.28 44.22
N THR A 3 -48.50 98.82 45.24
CA THR A 3 -47.45 97.82 45.24
C THR A 3 -48.08 96.43 45.27
N ILE A 4 -47.72 95.54 44.34
CA ILE A 4 -47.90 94.10 44.52
C ILE A 4 -46.60 93.40 44.13
N THR A 5 -45.92 92.94 45.17
CA THR A 5 -44.79 92.01 45.17
C THR A 5 -45.21 90.65 44.62
N SER A 6 -44.44 90.07 43.70
CA SER A 6 -44.43 88.62 43.53
C SER A 6 -43.00 88.10 43.39
N LYS A 7 -42.81 86.95 44.05
CA LYS A 7 -41.57 86.45 44.60
C LYS A 7 -40.93 85.49 43.61
N GLN A 8 -39.66 85.73 43.33
CA GLN A 8 -38.75 84.89 42.55
C GLN A 8 -38.70 83.47 43.15
N ARG A 9 -38.97 82.43 42.32
CA ARG A 9 -38.63 81.03 42.61
C ARG A 9 -38.00 80.43 41.35
N SER A 10 -36.67 80.48 41.29
CA SER A 10 -35.87 79.67 40.38
C SER A 10 -35.95 78.21 40.85
N LEU A 11 -36.59 77.34 40.08
CA LEU A 11 -36.53 75.90 40.28
C LEU A 11 -35.30 75.38 39.52
N SER A 12 -34.16 75.31 40.20
CA SER A 12 -32.97 74.62 39.68
C SER A 12 -33.22 73.11 39.72
N TRP A 13 -33.59 72.52 38.59
CA TRP A 13 -33.48 71.08 38.41
C TRP A 13 -32.01 70.73 38.17
N GLN A 14 -31.26 70.47 39.25
CA GLN A 14 -30.00 69.74 39.13
C GLN A 14 -30.33 68.26 38.85
N PHE A 15 -30.55 67.93 37.58
CA PHE A 15 -30.52 66.54 37.14
C PHE A 15 -29.10 66.03 37.32
N LYS A 16 -28.90 65.14 38.31
CA LYS A 16 -27.61 64.50 38.59
C LYS A 16 -27.14 63.74 37.33
N PRO A 17 -26.01 64.12 36.71
CA PRO A 17 -25.48 63.45 35.52
C PRO A 17 -25.10 61.98 35.78
N ILE A 18 -24.86 61.63 37.04
CA ILE A 18 -24.40 60.31 37.48
C ILE A 18 -25.45 59.22 37.26
N LEU A 19 -26.75 59.52 37.41
CA LEU A 19 -27.80 58.51 37.28
C LEU A 19 -28.02 58.11 35.80
N ILE A 20 -27.94 59.08 34.89
CA ILE A 20 -28.08 58.85 33.44
C ILE A 20 -26.87 58.06 32.92
N GLN A 21 -25.67 58.38 33.40
CA GLN A 21 -24.43 57.69 33.02
C GLN A 21 -24.40 56.24 33.52
N PHE A 22 -24.93 55.98 34.72
CA PHE A 22 -25.06 54.62 35.26
C PHE A 22 -26.09 53.78 34.48
N PHE A 23 -27.24 54.37 34.13
CA PHE A 23 -28.25 53.71 33.30
C PHE A 23 -27.73 53.45 31.87
N MET A 24 -26.96 54.37 31.28
CA MET A 24 -26.31 54.16 29.98
C MET A 24 -25.30 53.02 30.03
N HIS A 25 -24.45 52.93 31.06
CA HIS A 25 -23.50 51.84 31.20
C HIS A 25 -24.18 50.48 31.39
N LEU A 26 -25.29 50.40 32.16
CA LEU A 26 -26.09 49.20 32.29
C LEU A 26 -26.77 48.79 30.98
N PHE A 27 -27.22 49.76 30.18
CA PHE A 27 -27.84 49.51 28.88
C PHE A 27 -26.81 49.03 27.85
N PHE A 28 -25.63 49.66 27.80
CA PHE A 28 -24.51 49.23 26.96
C PHE A 28 -23.97 47.86 27.37
N ALA A 29 -23.87 47.57 28.67
CA ALA A 29 -23.43 46.26 29.15
C ALA A 29 -24.41 45.16 28.74
N ARG A 30 -25.74 45.39 28.87
CA ARG A 30 -26.76 44.43 28.42
C ARG A 30 -26.80 44.27 26.90
N PHE A 31 -26.62 45.35 26.15
CA PHE A 31 -26.53 45.31 24.69
C PHE A 31 -25.29 44.54 24.23
N PHE A 32 -24.13 44.75 24.86
CA PHE A 32 -22.90 44.02 24.56
C PHE A 32 -23.01 42.54 24.95
N LEU A 33 -23.66 42.22 26.06
CA LEU A 33 -23.91 40.83 26.47
C LEU A 33 -24.85 40.11 25.51
N LEU A 34 -25.90 40.78 25.02
CA LEU A 34 -26.80 40.26 23.98
C LEU A 34 -26.07 40.09 22.64
N LEU A 35 -25.20 41.03 22.26
CA LEU A 35 -24.37 40.94 21.06
C LEU A 35 -23.40 39.74 21.14
N CYS A 36 -22.71 39.56 22.27
CA CYS A 36 -21.86 38.40 22.52
C CYS A 36 -22.66 37.08 22.51
N LEU A 37 -23.88 37.06 23.06
CA LEU A 37 -24.74 35.87 23.01
C LEU A 37 -25.13 35.53 21.57
N THR A 38 -25.43 36.53 20.74
CA THR A 38 -25.74 36.30 19.31
C THR A 38 -24.52 35.86 18.51
N ILE A 39 -23.30 36.27 18.87
CA ILE A 39 -22.07 35.79 18.22
C ILE A 39 -21.74 34.35 18.66
N LEU A 40 -22.02 33.99 19.91
CA LEU A 40 -21.84 32.62 20.42
C LEU A 40 -22.90 31.62 19.93
N LEU A 41 -24.10 32.09 19.57
CA LEU A 41 -25.17 31.28 18.98
C LEU A 41 -25.05 31.13 17.46
N ASN A 42 -24.15 31.88 16.81
CA ASN A 42 -23.86 31.83 15.37
C ASN A 42 -22.47 31.24 15.09
N THR A 43 -21.97 30.33 15.93
CA THR A 43 -21.03 29.36 15.37
C THR A 43 -21.83 28.50 14.41
N PRO A 44 -21.54 28.46 13.09
CA PRO A 44 -22.07 27.39 12.28
C PRO A 44 -21.67 26.11 13.00
N ALA A 45 -22.64 25.35 13.49
CA ALA A 45 -22.39 23.94 13.74
C ALA A 45 -21.83 23.46 12.41
N SER A 46 -20.55 23.07 12.37
CA SER A 46 -19.98 22.43 11.20
C SER A 46 -20.91 21.26 10.93
N ALA A 47 -21.82 21.42 9.97
CA ALA A 47 -22.59 20.30 9.45
C ALA A 47 -21.53 19.27 9.09
N SER A 48 -21.62 18.07 9.67
CA SER A 48 -20.70 17.02 9.24
C SER A 48 -20.84 16.89 7.74
N GLU A 49 -19.72 17.03 7.02
CA GLU A 49 -19.69 16.83 5.58
C GLU A 49 -19.82 15.34 5.23
N CYS A 50 -19.77 14.47 6.25
CA CYS A 50 -20.09 13.05 6.16
C CYS A 50 -21.54 12.80 6.63
N SER A 51 -22.17 11.76 6.07
CA SER A 51 -23.56 11.44 6.35
C SER A 51 -23.69 10.44 7.52
N ALA A 52 -24.88 10.35 8.12
CA ALA A 52 -25.17 9.31 9.10
C ALA A 52 -25.00 7.89 8.54
N GLN A 53 -25.15 7.70 7.23
CA GLN A 53 -24.88 6.41 6.57
C GLN A 53 -23.38 6.07 6.60
N ASP A 54 -22.49 7.05 6.53
CA ASP A 54 -21.05 6.84 6.68
C ASP A 54 -20.71 6.39 8.11
N ASP A 55 -21.38 6.97 9.12
CA ASP A 55 -21.21 6.56 10.52
C ASP A 55 -21.70 5.12 10.76
N GLU A 56 -22.88 4.77 10.21
CA GLU A 56 -23.41 3.40 10.26
C GLU A 56 -22.47 2.41 9.55
N TYR A 57 -21.90 2.80 8.41
CA TYR A 57 -20.95 1.97 7.69
C TYR A 57 -19.66 1.81 8.49
N ALA A 58 -19.10 2.87 9.07
CA ALA A 58 -17.94 2.78 9.95
C ALA A 58 -18.19 1.85 11.15
N ALA A 59 -19.39 1.89 11.73
CA ALA A 59 -19.79 0.99 12.81
C ALA A 59 -19.83 -0.48 12.38
N SER A 60 -20.24 -0.77 11.14
CA SER A 60 -20.18 -2.14 10.59
C SER A 60 -18.76 -2.70 10.41
N TRP A 61 -17.75 -1.83 10.45
CA TRP A 61 -16.33 -2.17 10.43
C TRP A 61 -15.66 -1.94 11.80
N ASP A 62 -16.39 -2.14 12.90
CA ASP A 62 -15.91 -1.98 14.28
C ASP A 62 -15.30 -0.60 14.59
N ASN A 63 -15.70 0.42 13.83
CA ASN A 63 -15.19 1.79 13.94
C ASN A 63 -13.65 1.88 13.87
N TYR A 64 -13.00 1.04 13.05
CA TYR A 64 -11.54 1.14 12.86
C TYR A 64 -11.12 2.53 12.34
N TYR A 65 -12.02 3.23 11.65
CA TYR A 65 -11.89 4.62 11.19
C TYR A 65 -13.08 5.48 11.64
N SER A 66 -12.93 6.80 11.54
CA SER A 66 -14.05 7.74 11.59
C SER A 66 -14.24 8.39 10.21
N PRO A 67 -15.48 8.59 9.74
CA PRO A 67 -15.75 9.22 8.44
C PRO A 67 -15.05 10.57 8.24
N GLU A 68 -15.13 11.46 9.23
CA GLU A 68 -14.47 12.77 9.17
C GLU A 68 -12.94 12.64 9.18
N GLY A 69 -12.42 11.63 9.88
CA GLY A 69 -10.98 11.35 9.92
C GLY A 69 -10.45 10.92 8.54
N ALA A 70 -11.22 10.09 7.83
CA ALA A 70 -10.89 9.65 6.49
C ALA A 70 -10.86 10.81 5.50
N ARG A 71 -11.91 11.63 5.54
CA ARG A 71 -12.03 12.82 4.70
C ARG A 71 -10.91 13.82 5.01
N ALA A 72 -10.65 14.11 6.28
CA ALA A 72 -9.60 15.02 6.71
C ALA A 72 -8.21 14.56 6.25
N PHE A 73 -7.93 13.25 6.28
CA PHE A 73 -6.67 12.72 5.79
C PHE A 73 -6.55 12.87 4.26
N GLY A 74 -7.60 12.58 3.50
CA GLY A 74 -7.59 12.82 2.05
C GLY A 74 -7.40 14.30 1.69
N LEU A 75 -8.03 15.21 2.41
CA LEU A 75 -7.81 16.66 2.26
C LEU A 75 -6.36 17.07 2.57
N LYS A 76 -5.74 16.43 3.58
CA LYS A 76 -4.33 16.64 3.91
C LYS A 76 -3.41 16.19 2.77
N ILE A 77 -3.70 15.06 2.13
CA ILE A 77 -2.97 14.60 0.95
C ILE A 77 -3.09 15.64 -0.18
N GLN A 78 -4.33 16.04 -0.52
CA GLN A 78 -4.57 17.03 -1.57
C GLN A 78 -3.88 18.36 -1.30
N LYS A 79 -3.80 18.78 -0.02
CA LYS A 79 -3.05 19.97 0.36
C LYS A 79 -1.58 19.86 -0.04
N PHE A 80 -0.90 18.78 0.33
CA PHE A 80 0.50 18.58 -0.05
C PHE A 80 0.69 18.49 -1.57
N VAL A 81 -0.26 17.88 -2.29
CA VAL A 81 -0.24 17.84 -3.77
C VAL A 81 -0.37 19.25 -4.36
N LYS A 82 -1.33 20.06 -3.89
CA LYS A 82 -1.53 21.45 -4.36
C LYS A 82 -0.34 22.36 -4.04
N GLU A 83 0.30 22.15 -2.90
CA GLU A 83 1.50 22.88 -2.46
C GLU A 83 2.78 22.35 -3.12
N LYS A 84 2.69 21.26 -3.92
CA LYS A 84 3.83 20.53 -4.50
C LYS A 84 4.88 20.14 -3.46
N ASP A 85 4.43 19.78 -2.25
CA ASP A 85 5.29 19.41 -1.12
C ASP A 85 5.58 17.90 -1.13
N LEU A 86 6.63 17.51 -1.86
CA LEU A 86 7.07 16.11 -1.97
C LEU A 86 7.43 15.52 -0.59
N LYS A 87 8.12 16.29 0.25
CA LYS A 87 8.51 15.83 1.58
C LYS A 87 7.29 15.68 2.49
N GLY A 88 6.35 16.61 2.39
CA GLY A 88 5.08 16.58 3.11
C GLY A 88 4.25 15.34 2.77
N ILE A 89 4.02 15.06 1.48
CA ILE A 89 3.23 13.88 1.09
C ILE A 89 3.93 12.56 1.48
N PHE A 90 5.25 12.44 1.29
CA PHE A 90 5.99 11.23 1.70
C PHE A 90 6.14 11.07 3.22
N SER A 91 5.95 12.14 4.00
CA SER A 91 5.85 12.03 5.47
C SER A 91 4.60 11.26 5.93
N LEU A 92 3.60 11.11 5.06
CA LEU A 92 2.39 10.32 5.31
C LEU A 92 2.55 8.83 4.97
N VAL A 93 3.69 8.44 4.38
CA VAL A 93 4.01 7.04 4.06
C VAL A 93 4.76 6.43 5.25
N LYS A 94 4.26 5.31 5.79
CA LYS A 94 4.94 4.54 6.84
C LYS A 94 5.68 3.37 6.21
N GLY A 95 6.96 3.21 6.50
CA GLY A 95 7.80 2.25 5.77
C GLY A 95 7.95 2.68 4.31
N GLU A 96 7.75 1.75 3.38
CA GLU A 96 7.68 1.99 1.94
C GLU A 96 6.24 1.92 1.42
N LEU A 97 6.02 2.48 0.22
CA LEU A 97 4.76 2.28 -0.51
C LEU A 97 4.63 0.82 -0.96
N GLN A 98 3.42 0.28 -0.88
CA GLN A 98 3.06 -1.02 -1.47
C GLN A 98 3.15 -0.98 -3.00
N SER A 99 2.71 0.12 -3.60
CA SER A 99 2.84 0.42 -5.03
C SER A 99 3.20 1.88 -5.26
N GLY A 100 4.16 2.13 -6.14
CA GLY A 100 4.73 3.45 -6.40
C GLY A 100 6.20 3.56 -5.94
N PRO A 101 6.79 4.76 -6.04
CA PRO A 101 8.22 4.92 -5.91
C PRO A 101 8.74 4.74 -4.49
N ARG A 102 9.91 4.10 -4.41
CA ARG A 102 10.68 3.97 -3.18
C ARG A 102 11.10 5.32 -2.61
N LYS A 103 11.12 5.44 -1.29
CA LYS A 103 11.59 6.67 -0.61
C LYS A 103 13.01 7.07 -1.00
N ARG A 104 13.90 6.09 -1.18
CA ARG A 104 15.28 6.37 -1.62
C ARG A 104 15.33 6.97 -3.03
N PHE A 105 14.49 6.51 -3.94
CA PHE A 105 14.42 7.02 -5.32
C PHE A 105 13.98 8.49 -5.37
N ILE A 106 13.04 8.89 -4.51
CA ILE A 106 12.51 10.26 -4.48
C ILE A 106 13.33 11.24 -3.63
N ALA A 107 14.30 10.75 -2.85
CA ALA A 107 15.05 11.56 -1.87
C ALA A 107 15.77 12.78 -2.48
N HIS A 108 16.12 12.71 -3.77
CA HIS A 108 16.82 13.76 -4.50
C HIS A 108 16.02 14.32 -5.68
N LYS A 109 14.70 14.08 -5.71
CA LYS A 109 13.80 14.55 -6.76
C LYS A 109 12.97 15.74 -6.30
N SER A 110 12.57 16.57 -7.24
CA SER A 110 11.51 17.55 -7.06
C SER A 110 10.14 16.89 -7.22
N PHE A 111 9.08 17.59 -6.78
CA PHE A 111 7.71 17.10 -6.90
C PHE A 111 7.31 16.83 -8.36
N ASP A 112 7.66 17.75 -9.27
CA ASP A 112 7.31 17.68 -10.70
C ASP A 112 8.12 16.61 -11.47
N GLU A 113 9.22 16.10 -10.89
CA GLU A 113 9.94 14.94 -11.41
C GLU A 113 9.27 13.60 -11.03
N VAL A 114 8.37 13.63 -10.04
CA VAL A 114 7.69 12.43 -9.53
C VAL A 114 6.24 12.36 -9.99
N PHE A 115 5.54 13.50 -10.04
CA PHE A 115 4.12 13.55 -10.41
C PHE A 115 3.91 14.52 -11.59
N ASP A 116 3.28 14.03 -12.65
CA ASP A 116 2.91 14.88 -13.79
C ASP A 116 1.61 15.67 -13.55
N THR A 117 1.33 16.63 -14.42
CA THR A 117 0.13 17.48 -14.31
C THR A 117 -1.16 16.67 -14.35
N ALA A 118 -1.25 15.61 -15.16
CA ALA A 118 -2.46 14.80 -15.27
C ALA A 118 -2.74 14.04 -13.97
N TRP A 119 -1.68 13.51 -13.34
CA TRP A 119 -1.75 12.88 -12.03
C TRP A 119 -2.24 13.86 -10.96
N ILE A 120 -1.65 15.07 -10.94
CA ILE A 120 -2.02 16.12 -9.99
C ILE A 120 -3.50 16.48 -10.13
N ASP A 121 -3.93 16.77 -11.37
CA ASP A 121 -5.29 17.21 -11.68
C ASP A 121 -6.33 16.18 -11.22
N LEU A 122 -6.09 14.89 -11.49
CA LEU A 122 -6.99 13.81 -11.06
C LEU A 122 -7.05 13.68 -9.53
N VAL A 123 -5.92 13.74 -8.84
CA VAL A 123 -5.86 13.60 -7.38
C VAL A 123 -6.53 14.78 -6.67
N VAL A 124 -6.40 16.00 -7.19
CA VAL A 124 -7.00 17.19 -6.56
C VAL A 124 -8.46 17.42 -6.92
N ALA A 125 -8.94 16.85 -8.05
CA ALA A 125 -10.32 17.02 -8.51
C ALA A 125 -11.32 16.16 -7.75
N GLN A 126 -10.93 14.97 -7.30
CA GLN A 126 -11.82 14.06 -6.58
C GLN A 126 -12.02 14.53 -5.12
N GLU A 127 -13.27 14.70 -4.68
CA GLU A 127 -13.54 14.96 -3.26
C GLU A 127 -13.18 13.72 -2.41
N PRO A 128 -12.44 13.87 -1.29
CA PRO A 128 -12.14 12.75 -0.41
C PRO A 128 -13.41 12.13 0.19
N ALA A 129 -13.55 10.82 0.04
CA ALA A 129 -14.71 10.07 0.53
C ALA A 129 -14.70 9.91 2.06
N CYS A 130 -15.89 9.81 2.64
CA CYS A 130 -16.14 9.51 4.04
C CYS A 130 -16.14 7.99 4.33
N SER A 131 -16.32 7.16 3.30
CA SER A 131 -16.35 5.69 3.40
C SER A 131 -15.32 5.04 2.43
N PRO A 132 -14.73 3.89 2.80
CA PRO A 132 -13.74 3.21 1.97
C PRO A 132 -14.37 2.44 0.81
N VAL A 133 -13.54 2.07 -0.16
CA VAL A 133 -13.86 1.12 -1.24
C VAL A 133 -13.74 -0.31 -0.70
N GLY A 134 -14.69 -0.71 0.15
CA GLY A 134 -14.68 -1.99 0.85
C GLY A 134 -13.38 -2.19 1.65
N TRP A 135 -12.80 -3.39 1.57
CA TRP A 135 -11.56 -3.73 2.28
C TRP A 135 -10.30 -3.04 1.75
N ARG A 136 -10.35 -2.42 0.55
CA ARG A 136 -9.18 -1.81 -0.10
C ARG A 136 -8.76 -0.48 0.54
N GLY A 137 -9.64 0.13 1.33
CA GLY A 137 -9.41 1.44 1.95
C GLY A 137 -9.90 2.59 1.08
N PHE A 138 -9.29 3.76 1.24
CA PHE A 138 -9.72 5.01 0.63
C PHE A 138 -8.84 5.37 -0.56
N MET A 139 -9.39 6.10 -1.53
CA MET A 139 -8.64 6.50 -2.72
C MET A 139 -8.91 7.94 -3.17
N LEU A 140 -7.92 8.52 -3.83
CA LEU A 140 -8.02 9.77 -4.60
C LEU A 140 -7.56 9.55 -6.05
N GLY A 141 -8.03 10.41 -6.95
CA GLY A 141 -7.68 10.37 -8.36
C GLY A 141 -7.99 9.03 -9.01
N HIS A 142 -9.14 8.42 -8.71
CA HIS A 142 -9.56 7.12 -9.27
C HIS A 142 -8.55 5.98 -9.01
N GLY A 143 -7.93 5.97 -7.83
CA GLY A 143 -6.98 4.93 -7.43
C GLY A 143 -5.51 5.29 -7.71
N LEU A 144 -5.21 6.54 -8.05
CA LEU A 144 -3.84 7.03 -8.12
C LEU A 144 -3.19 7.12 -6.73
N VAL A 145 -3.94 7.50 -5.70
CA VAL A 145 -3.48 7.44 -4.30
C VAL A 145 -4.40 6.54 -3.51
N TRP A 146 -3.83 5.54 -2.82
CA TRP A 146 -4.54 4.70 -1.85
C TRP A 146 -4.03 4.98 -0.45
N TYR A 147 -4.94 5.09 0.51
CA TYR A 147 -4.61 5.34 1.91
C TYR A 147 -5.57 4.61 2.84
N ASN A 148 -5.11 4.30 4.04
CA ASN A 148 -5.96 3.65 5.04
C ASN A 148 -5.53 4.03 6.47
N LYS A 149 -6.34 3.63 7.44
CA LYS A 149 -6.01 3.73 8.87
C LYS A 149 -5.58 2.37 9.39
N THR A 150 -4.39 2.31 9.97
CA THR A 150 -3.90 1.15 10.71
C THR A 150 -3.85 1.46 12.20
N GLU A 151 -3.45 0.50 13.02
CA GLU A 151 -3.18 0.71 14.46
C GLU A 151 -2.16 1.84 14.69
N ALA A 152 -1.19 1.99 13.79
CA ALA A 152 -0.21 3.07 13.85
C ALA A 152 -0.80 4.43 13.45
N GLY A 153 -2.07 4.50 13.02
CA GLY A 153 -2.76 5.68 12.48
C GLY A 153 -2.86 5.69 10.95
N TRP A 154 -3.32 6.80 10.40
CA TRP A 154 -3.45 6.99 8.94
C TRP A 154 -2.10 6.91 8.20
N ASN A 155 -2.09 6.29 7.03
CA ASN A 155 -0.95 6.21 6.13
C ASN A 155 -1.37 6.19 4.65
N ILE A 156 -0.47 6.62 3.78
CA ILE A 156 -0.56 6.34 2.35
C ILE A 156 0.04 4.97 2.09
N LEU A 157 -0.68 4.14 1.33
CA LEU A 157 -0.30 2.79 0.95
C LEU A 157 0.30 2.76 -0.46
N SER A 158 -0.31 3.49 -1.40
CA SER A 158 0.13 3.48 -2.80
C SER A 158 0.02 4.85 -3.46
N MET A 159 0.93 5.11 -4.39
CA MET A 159 0.93 6.26 -5.31
C MET A 159 1.17 5.76 -6.73
N ASN A 160 0.12 5.25 -7.37
CA ASN A 160 0.17 4.69 -8.72
C ASN A 160 0.36 5.81 -9.75
N GLY A 161 1.04 5.51 -10.86
CA GLY A 161 1.30 6.47 -11.94
C GLY A 161 2.37 7.52 -11.63
N ALA A 162 2.94 7.53 -10.42
CA ALA A 162 4.12 8.32 -10.09
C ALA A 162 5.36 7.76 -10.82
N ALA A 163 6.31 8.64 -11.14
CA ALA A 163 7.59 8.22 -11.68
C ALA A 163 8.29 7.29 -10.68
N ASP A 164 8.86 6.20 -11.18
CA ASP A 164 9.37 5.09 -10.37
C ASP A 164 10.72 4.60 -10.89
N GLU A 165 11.50 3.94 -10.03
CA GLU A 165 12.74 3.30 -10.41
C GLU A 165 12.44 2.10 -11.33
N ARG A 166 12.95 2.17 -12.56
CA ARG A 166 12.95 1.03 -13.49
C ARG A 166 14.15 0.15 -13.19
N PRO A 167 13.99 -1.18 -13.17
CA PRO A 167 15.12 -2.10 -13.10
C PRO A 167 16.15 -1.78 -14.17
N ALA A 168 17.43 -1.80 -13.79
CA ALA A 168 18.54 -1.55 -14.71
C ALA A 168 18.89 -2.79 -15.56
N THR A 169 18.03 -3.80 -15.59
CA THR A 169 18.31 -5.10 -16.21
C THR A 169 18.28 -5.01 -17.73
N LYS A 170 19.22 -5.70 -18.37
CA LYS A 170 19.40 -5.70 -19.83
C LYS A 170 18.51 -6.71 -20.55
N SER A 171 18.00 -7.72 -19.85
CA SER A 171 17.06 -8.72 -20.36
C SER A 171 15.70 -8.56 -19.68
N ALA A 172 14.62 -8.73 -20.44
CA ALA A 172 13.28 -8.72 -19.85
C ALA A 172 13.01 -9.94 -18.96
N GLY A 173 13.77 -11.03 -19.14
CA GLY A 173 13.60 -12.28 -18.41
C GLY A 173 14.90 -13.02 -18.09
N TRP A 174 14.76 -14.17 -17.43
CA TRP A 174 15.86 -15.04 -17.03
C TRP A 174 16.04 -16.13 -18.09
N TYR A 175 17.23 -16.21 -18.68
CA TYR A 175 17.59 -17.22 -19.67
C TYR A 175 18.50 -18.28 -19.07
N PHE A 176 18.24 -19.53 -19.41
CA PHE A 176 19.13 -20.65 -19.11
C PHE A 176 19.33 -21.48 -20.37
N ASP A 177 20.58 -21.64 -20.81
CA ASP A 177 20.93 -22.32 -22.07
C ASP A 177 20.16 -21.73 -23.27
N GLU A 178 20.28 -20.41 -23.43
CA GLU A 178 19.64 -19.59 -24.50
C GLU A 178 18.11 -19.64 -24.55
N ARG A 179 17.44 -20.31 -23.61
CA ARG A 179 15.99 -20.39 -23.52
C ARG A 179 15.46 -19.57 -22.34
N LEU A 180 14.39 -18.83 -22.60
CA LEU A 180 13.67 -18.08 -21.58
C LEU A 180 12.97 -19.03 -20.61
N LEU A 181 13.11 -18.79 -19.31
CA LEU A 181 12.38 -19.53 -18.29
C LEU A 181 10.92 -19.08 -18.24
N HIS A 182 10.01 -20.05 -18.11
CA HIS A 182 8.58 -19.79 -17.94
C HIS A 182 8.29 -19.23 -16.52
N PRO A 183 7.37 -18.27 -16.33
CA PRO A 183 7.00 -17.74 -15.01
C PRO A 183 6.58 -18.80 -13.99
N LEU A 184 5.99 -19.92 -14.44
CA LEU A 184 5.63 -21.05 -13.58
C LEU A 184 6.84 -21.76 -12.93
N CYS A 185 8.06 -21.44 -13.34
CA CYS A 185 9.29 -21.85 -12.66
C CYS A 185 9.45 -21.29 -11.26
N PHE A 186 8.78 -20.17 -10.99
CA PHE A 186 9.04 -19.37 -9.81
C PHE A 186 8.01 -19.72 -8.73
N SER A 187 8.20 -20.87 -8.09
CA SER A 187 7.34 -21.32 -6.98
C SER A 187 7.23 -20.23 -5.92
N ARG A 188 6.00 -19.91 -5.53
CA ARG A 188 5.67 -18.82 -4.60
C ARG A 188 4.44 -19.19 -3.77
N PRO A 189 4.31 -18.64 -2.55
CA PRO A 189 3.06 -18.77 -1.82
C PRO A 189 1.91 -18.22 -2.67
N GLY A 190 0.84 -19.01 -2.80
CA GLY A 190 -0.42 -18.51 -3.34
C GLY A 190 -1.11 -17.57 -2.33
N ILE A 191 -2.24 -16.98 -2.72
CA ILE A 191 -3.01 -16.04 -1.88
C ILE A 191 -3.36 -16.65 -0.50
N SER A 192 -3.71 -17.93 -0.45
CA SER A 192 -3.99 -18.63 0.81
C SER A 192 -2.72 -19.09 1.52
N GLY A 193 -1.62 -19.32 0.80
CA GLY A 193 -0.39 -19.90 1.32
C GLY A 193 -0.42 -21.43 1.46
N ASP A 194 -1.55 -22.09 1.16
CA ASP A 194 -1.75 -23.53 1.38
C ASP A 194 -0.66 -24.39 0.74
N ASN A 195 -0.15 -23.98 -0.43
CA ASN A 195 0.92 -24.70 -1.12
C ASN A 195 2.22 -24.78 -0.30
N PHE A 196 2.50 -23.81 0.58
CA PHE A 196 3.64 -23.84 1.50
C PHE A 196 3.28 -24.50 2.84
N GLU A 197 2.01 -24.47 3.25
CA GLU A 197 1.53 -25.20 4.43
C GLU A 197 1.73 -26.71 4.27
N GLU A 198 1.49 -27.25 3.07
CA GLU A 198 1.74 -28.68 2.77
C GLU A 198 3.21 -29.07 2.99
N PHE A 199 4.16 -28.18 2.69
CA PHE A 199 5.58 -28.41 3.00
C PHE A 199 5.85 -28.27 4.51
N ALA A 200 5.19 -27.33 5.17
CA ALA A 200 5.33 -27.19 6.61
C ALA A 200 4.89 -28.47 7.34
N ASP A 201 3.77 -29.04 6.93
CA ASP A 201 3.24 -30.29 7.48
C ASP A 201 4.12 -31.50 7.11
N ALA A 202 4.53 -31.62 5.85
CA ALA A 202 5.36 -32.74 5.39
C ALA A 202 6.73 -32.81 6.07
N TYR A 203 7.29 -31.66 6.48
CA TYR A 203 8.63 -31.55 7.07
C TYR A 203 8.64 -31.12 8.55
N ASP A 204 7.47 -31.10 9.20
CA ASP A 204 7.31 -30.70 10.61
C ASP A 204 7.96 -29.33 10.93
N ILE A 205 7.63 -28.34 10.11
CA ILE A 205 8.09 -26.95 10.24
C ILE A 205 7.04 -26.15 11.00
N SER A 206 7.31 -25.87 12.28
CA SER A 206 6.40 -25.10 13.14
C SER A 206 6.36 -23.60 12.82
N ASP A 207 7.41 -23.04 12.24
CA ASP A 207 7.51 -21.60 11.92
C ASP A 207 7.08 -21.34 10.46
N LEU A 208 5.78 -21.49 10.20
CA LEU A 208 5.19 -21.27 8.87
C LEU A 208 5.44 -19.85 8.35
N GLN A 209 5.38 -18.83 9.21
CA GLN A 209 5.62 -17.45 8.80
C GLN A 209 7.06 -17.25 8.30
N LYS A 210 8.04 -17.89 8.94
CA LYS A 210 9.41 -17.88 8.45
C LYS A 210 9.57 -18.70 7.18
N LEU A 211 8.85 -19.81 6.99
CA LEU A 211 8.86 -20.58 5.73
C LEU A 211 8.29 -19.76 4.57
N LEU A 212 7.16 -19.09 4.77
CA LEU A 212 6.53 -18.21 3.77
C LEU A 212 7.42 -17.03 3.38
N ARG A 213 8.21 -16.52 4.33
CA ARG A 213 9.10 -15.38 4.08
C ARG A 213 10.47 -15.78 3.57
N ALA A 214 11.11 -16.78 4.16
CA ALA A 214 12.52 -17.13 3.93
C ALA A 214 12.68 -18.66 3.76
N PRO A 215 12.05 -19.25 2.72
CA PRO A 215 12.07 -20.69 2.50
C PRO A 215 13.48 -21.26 2.32
N GLY A 216 14.42 -20.47 1.79
CA GLY A 216 15.81 -20.90 1.60
C GLY A 216 16.49 -21.37 2.89
N LEU A 217 16.10 -20.82 4.05
CA LEU A 217 16.66 -21.21 5.35
C LEU A 217 16.29 -22.64 5.78
N PHE A 218 15.27 -23.23 5.16
CA PHE A 218 14.82 -24.60 5.45
C PHE A 218 15.39 -25.62 4.47
N MET A 219 15.97 -25.18 3.36
CA MET A 219 16.52 -26.03 2.31
C MET A 219 17.82 -26.70 2.78
N GLY A 220 17.85 -28.02 2.70
CA GLY A 220 18.95 -28.87 3.18
C GLY A 220 18.99 -29.09 4.70
N SER A 221 18.39 -28.21 5.50
CA SER A 221 18.29 -28.37 6.96
C SER A 221 17.07 -29.19 7.39
N LYS A 222 15.88 -28.78 6.95
CA LYS A 222 14.59 -29.44 7.23
C LYS A 222 14.01 -30.10 5.99
N ILE A 223 14.04 -29.38 4.88
CA ILE A 223 13.58 -29.84 3.58
C ILE A 223 14.78 -30.44 2.86
N SER A 224 14.91 -31.76 2.92
CA SER A 224 16.02 -32.50 2.30
C SER A 224 15.63 -33.24 1.01
N ASP A 225 14.34 -33.33 0.72
CA ASP A 225 13.80 -33.91 -0.50
C ASP A 225 13.03 -32.83 -1.27
N TYR A 226 13.35 -32.71 -2.55
CA TYR A 226 12.84 -31.65 -3.42
C TYR A 226 11.84 -32.20 -4.46
N ALA A 227 11.46 -33.48 -4.34
CA ALA A 227 10.41 -34.05 -5.14
C ALA A 227 9.06 -33.32 -4.91
N PRO A 228 8.20 -33.20 -5.93
CA PRO A 228 6.84 -32.68 -5.77
C PRO A 228 6.06 -33.49 -4.72
N ILE A 229 5.31 -32.81 -3.87
CA ILE A 229 4.44 -33.44 -2.88
C ILE A 229 3.00 -33.49 -3.39
N ARG A 230 2.28 -34.55 -3.03
CA ARG A 230 0.84 -34.65 -3.27
C ARG A 230 0.12 -33.93 -2.14
N PRO A 231 -0.59 -32.83 -2.41
CA PRO A 231 -1.23 -32.06 -1.35
C PRO A 231 -2.43 -32.80 -0.74
N SER A 232 -2.76 -32.47 0.50
CA SER A 232 -3.83 -33.08 1.30
C SER A 232 -5.23 -32.92 0.68
N TRP A 233 -5.45 -31.86 -0.09
CA TRP A 233 -6.73 -31.60 -0.78
C TRP A 233 -6.94 -32.45 -2.05
N CYS A 234 -5.96 -33.28 -2.43
CA CYS A 234 -6.13 -34.21 -3.53
C CYS A 234 -7.13 -35.33 -3.24
N SER A 235 -8.25 -35.38 -3.95
CA SER A 235 -9.18 -36.51 -3.90
C SER A 235 -8.54 -37.80 -4.46
N SER A 236 -9.02 -38.98 -4.02
CA SER A 236 -8.48 -40.29 -4.44
C SER A 236 -8.79 -40.68 -5.90
N ALA A 237 -9.53 -39.86 -6.64
CA ALA A 237 -9.79 -40.06 -8.07
C ALA A 237 -8.88 -39.11 -8.89
N GLU A 238 -8.08 -39.70 -9.79
CA GLU A 238 -7.07 -39.01 -10.62
C GLU A 238 -7.68 -38.08 -11.71
N PRO A 239 -6.93 -37.07 -12.20
CA PRO A 239 -5.56 -36.66 -11.81
C PRO A 239 -5.53 -35.47 -10.83
N CYS A 240 -4.58 -35.48 -9.88
CA CYS A 240 -4.36 -34.37 -8.95
C CYS A 240 -3.06 -33.61 -9.23
N GLN A 241 -3.11 -32.28 -9.10
CA GLN A 241 -1.96 -31.40 -9.22
C GLN A 241 -1.07 -31.51 -7.97
N THR A 242 0.21 -31.81 -8.16
CA THR A 242 1.23 -31.78 -7.09
C THR A 242 1.69 -30.36 -6.82
N VAL A 243 2.29 -30.13 -5.65
CA VAL A 243 2.95 -28.85 -5.32
C VAL A 243 4.46 -29.06 -5.20
N SER A 244 5.23 -28.09 -5.69
CA SER A 244 6.70 -28.16 -5.76
C SER A 244 7.31 -26.87 -5.23
N LEU A 245 8.37 -27.00 -4.42
CA LEU A 245 9.23 -25.87 -4.04
C LEU A 245 10.41 -25.70 -5.00
N ALA A 246 11.03 -26.80 -5.42
CA ALA A 246 12.04 -26.80 -6.46
C ALA A 246 11.39 -27.07 -7.81
N THR A 247 11.73 -26.27 -8.82
CA THR A 247 11.29 -26.50 -10.19
C THR A 247 12.48 -26.83 -11.06
N GLU A 248 12.50 -28.05 -11.61
CA GLU A 248 13.53 -28.51 -12.52
C GLU A 248 13.57 -27.67 -13.79
N LEU A 249 14.78 -27.35 -14.26
CA LEU A 249 14.97 -26.46 -15.42
C LEU A 249 14.43 -27.03 -16.73
N ASP A 250 14.31 -28.36 -16.85
CA ASP A 250 13.70 -28.99 -18.02
C ASP A 250 12.18 -28.77 -18.05
N GLN A 251 11.51 -28.67 -16.89
CA GLN A 251 10.09 -28.35 -16.77
C GLN A 251 9.81 -26.86 -17.00
N CYS A 252 10.84 -26.04 -16.76
CA CYS A 252 10.83 -24.60 -16.95
C CYS A 252 10.87 -24.11 -18.40
N LYS A 253 11.10 -25.03 -19.33
CA LYS A 253 11.30 -24.75 -20.76
C LYS A 253 10.25 -25.49 -21.59
N PRO A 254 8.93 -25.26 -21.39
CA PRO A 254 7.94 -25.91 -22.23
C PRO A 254 8.22 -25.54 -23.69
N ASP A 255 8.22 -26.54 -24.58
CA ASP A 255 8.54 -26.32 -25.99
C ASP A 255 7.59 -25.26 -26.59
N ASN A 256 8.17 -24.16 -27.08
CA ASN A 256 7.49 -23.09 -27.82
C ASN A 256 6.29 -22.45 -27.09
N PHE A 257 6.49 -21.92 -25.88
CA PHE A 257 5.49 -21.01 -25.29
C PHE A 257 5.59 -19.60 -25.94
N ALA A 258 4.45 -18.99 -26.22
CA ALA A 258 4.38 -17.63 -26.74
C ALA A 258 4.54 -16.62 -25.60
N PHE A 259 5.37 -15.61 -25.81
CA PHE A 259 5.55 -14.52 -24.86
C PHE A 259 5.73 -13.18 -25.57
N GLU A 260 5.44 -12.11 -24.84
CA GLU A 260 5.76 -10.73 -25.22
C GLU A 260 6.73 -10.13 -24.20
N GLU A 261 7.77 -9.45 -24.68
CA GLU A 261 8.60 -8.61 -23.84
C GLU A 261 8.18 -7.15 -24.01
N ARG A 262 7.69 -6.53 -22.94
CA ARG A 262 7.35 -5.11 -22.91
C ARG A 262 7.72 -4.49 -21.58
N ASP A 263 8.36 -3.33 -21.64
CA ASP A 263 8.78 -2.54 -20.48
C ASP A 263 9.65 -3.31 -19.45
N GLY A 264 10.47 -4.28 -19.92
CA GLY A 264 11.33 -5.08 -19.04
C GLY A 264 10.59 -6.22 -18.32
N THR A 265 9.40 -6.58 -18.80
CA THR A 265 8.58 -7.66 -18.27
C THR A 265 8.28 -8.67 -19.37
N VAL A 266 8.40 -9.96 -19.03
CA VAL A 266 7.93 -11.08 -19.83
C VAL A 266 6.45 -11.29 -19.53
N TRP A 267 5.63 -11.33 -20.57
CA TRP A 267 4.19 -11.58 -20.49
C TRP A 267 3.83 -12.83 -21.26
N ILE A 268 3.00 -13.66 -20.66
CA ILE A 268 2.51 -14.89 -21.28
C ILE A 268 0.99 -14.91 -21.15
N THR A 269 0.34 -15.13 -22.28
CA THR A 269 -1.09 -15.40 -22.35
C THR A 269 -1.28 -16.85 -22.81
N GLY A 270 -1.80 -17.71 -21.96
CA GLY A 270 -2.01 -19.12 -22.27
C GLY A 270 -3.42 -19.58 -21.88
N SER A 271 -3.93 -20.62 -22.55
CA SER A 271 -5.08 -21.36 -22.06
C SER A 271 -4.59 -22.52 -21.20
N LEU A 272 -4.64 -22.37 -19.88
CA LEU A 272 -4.55 -23.50 -18.95
C LEU A 272 -5.98 -23.80 -18.49
N ASP A 273 -6.44 -25.02 -18.74
CA ASP A 273 -7.68 -25.61 -18.23
C ASP A 273 -8.98 -24.82 -18.51
N GLY A 274 -9.09 -24.21 -19.70
CA GLY A 274 -10.33 -23.58 -20.16
C GLY A 274 -10.53 -22.13 -19.72
N GLY A 275 -9.54 -21.53 -19.02
CA GLY A 275 -9.43 -20.10 -18.78
C GLY A 275 -8.24 -19.49 -19.54
N ASN A 276 -8.30 -18.20 -19.85
CA ASN A 276 -7.11 -17.44 -20.25
C ASN A 276 -6.31 -17.15 -18.97
N ALA A 277 -5.24 -17.90 -18.74
CA ALA A 277 -4.27 -17.61 -17.69
C ALA A 277 -3.25 -16.61 -18.23
N GLU A 278 -3.12 -15.47 -17.56
CA GLU A 278 -2.11 -14.47 -17.88
C GLU A 278 -1.06 -14.47 -16.79
N HIS A 279 0.19 -14.66 -17.19
CA HIS A 279 1.34 -14.71 -16.30
C HIS A 279 2.33 -13.63 -16.71
N GLN A 280 3.03 -13.06 -15.73
CA GLN A 280 4.11 -12.12 -16.00
C GLN A 280 5.27 -12.31 -15.03
N TYR A 281 6.48 -11.96 -15.47
CA TYR A 281 7.56 -11.71 -14.54
C TYR A 281 8.59 -10.73 -15.07
N SER A 282 9.37 -10.13 -14.17
CA SER A 282 10.48 -9.24 -14.49
C SER A 282 11.68 -9.60 -13.63
N VAL A 283 12.87 -9.61 -14.23
CA VAL A 283 14.12 -9.65 -13.48
C VAL A 283 14.44 -8.24 -12.98
N LEU A 284 14.48 -8.05 -11.66
CA LEU A 284 14.71 -6.74 -11.05
C LEU A 284 16.18 -6.48 -10.79
N LYS A 285 16.91 -7.49 -10.29
CA LYS A 285 18.34 -7.40 -9.95
C LYS A 285 18.96 -8.79 -9.89
N GLU A 286 20.19 -8.92 -10.38
CA GLU A 286 21.04 -10.10 -10.18
C GLU A 286 21.77 -9.97 -8.84
N LEU A 287 21.95 -11.10 -8.15
CA LEU A 287 22.66 -11.17 -6.88
C LEU A 287 23.96 -11.97 -7.06
N ASP A 288 25.00 -11.55 -6.35
CA ASP A 288 26.24 -12.31 -6.30
C ASP A 288 26.06 -13.64 -5.55
N SER A 289 26.96 -14.60 -5.83
CA SER A 289 26.89 -15.94 -5.27
C SER A 289 27.00 -15.97 -3.74
N ALA A 290 27.75 -15.06 -3.12
CA ALA A 290 27.88 -15.03 -1.67
C ALA A 290 26.58 -14.58 -0.99
N SER A 291 25.88 -13.60 -1.59
CA SER A 291 24.55 -13.18 -1.16
C SER A 291 23.54 -14.32 -1.32
N CYS A 292 23.57 -15.04 -2.43
CA CYS A 292 22.71 -16.21 -2.63
C CYS A 292 22.94 -17.32 -1.58
N SER A 293 24.20 -17.71 -1.35
CA SER A 293 24.54 -18.78 -0.40
C SER A 293 24.12 -18.46 1.04
N LYS A 294 24.09 -17.18 1.43
CA LYS A 294 23.57 -16.78 2.76
C LYS A 294 22.07 -17.05 2.91
N LEU A 295 21.31 -17.06 1.82
CA LEU A 295 19.86 -17.27 1.84
C LEU A 295 19.48 -18.75 1.91
N ALA A 296 20.38 -19.66 1.53
CA ALA A 296 20.22 -21.11 1.67
C ALA A 296 21.50 -21.76 2.22
N PRO A 297 21.86 -21.48 3.49
CA PRO A 297 23.16 -21.84 4.04
C PRO A 297 23.38 -23.36 4.18
N ASP A 298 22.29 -24.12 4.30
CA ASP A 298 22.33 -25.56 4.58
C ASP A 298 22.05 -26.42 3.33
N ILE A 299 21.89 -25.82 2.14
CA ILE A 299 21.48 -26.53 0.92
C ILE A 299 22.51 -27.56 0.44
N GLY A 300 23.78 -27.41 0.84
CA GLY A 300 24.84 -28.38 0.59
C GLY A 300 25.43 -28.37 -0.82
N VAL A 301 25.03 -27.41 -1.66
CA VAL A 301 25.52 -27.20 -3.03
C VAL A 301 25.72 -25.72 -3.31
N ASP A 302 26.54 -25.40 -4.31
CA ASP A 302 26.82 -24.01 -4.69
C ASP A 302 25.61 -23.37 -5.37
N CYS A 303 25.37 -22.09 -5.06
CA CYS A 303 24.42 -21.28 -5.82
C CYS A 303 25.07 -20.83 -7.13
N LEU A 304 24.48 -21.25 -8.25
CA LEU A 304 25.02 -21.00 -9.59
C LEU A 304 24.67 -19.59 -10.08
N GLU A 305 23.44 -19.16 -9.83
CA GLU A 305 22.91 -17.86 -10.25
C GLU A 305 21.73 -17.50 -9.36
N SER A 306 21.46 -16.21 -9.18
CA SER A 306 20.31 -15.77 -8.40
C SER A 306 19.80 -14.41 -8.81
N HIS A 307 18.48 -14.25 -8.73
CA HIS A 307 17.79 -13.04 -9.14
C HIS A 307 16.69 -12.66 -8.16
N LEU A 308 16.56 -11.36 -7.91
CA LEU A 308 15.33 -10.77 -7.41
C LEU A 308 14.36 -10.61 -8.57
N LEU A 309 13.19 -11.23 -8.44
CA LEU A 309 12.12 -11.24 -9.44
C LEU A 309 10.86 -10.57 -8.91
N SER A 310 10.13 -9.93 -9.81
CA SER A 310 8.69 -9.67 -9.66
C SER A 310 7.97 -10.73 -10.48
N VAL A 311 7.09 -11.52 -9.87
CA VAL A 311 6.32 -12.58 -10.55
C VAL A 311 4.84 -12.32 -10.31
N GLY A 312 3.99 -12.49 -11.31
CA GLY A 312 2.57 -12.24 -11.15
C GLY A 312 1.67 -13.11 -12.01
N ASP A 313 0.50 -13.40 -11.46
CA ASP A 313 -0.58 -14.14 -12.11
C ASP A 313 -1.84 -13.28 -12.12
N TYR A 314 -2.54 -13.24 -13.25
CA TYR A 314 -3.83 -12.57 -13.33
C TYR A 314 -4.92 -13.49 -12.79
N ILE A 315 -5.48 -13.10 -11.65
CA ILE A 315 -6.51 -13.86 -10.93
C ILE A 315 -7.93 -13.39 -11.27
N GLY A 316 -8.05 -12.45 -12.21
CA GLY A 316 -9.33 -12.02 -12.77
C GLY A 316 -10.12 -11.00 -11.92
N GLY A 317 -11.20 -10.54 -12.53
CA GLY A 317 -12.18 -9.64 -11.90
C GLY A 317 -11.56 -8.37 -11.32
N SER A 318 -12.09 -7.94 -10.17
CA SER A 318 -11.60 -6.75 -9.48
C SER A 318 -10.33 -6.98 -8.65
N MET A 319 -9.87 -8.23 -8.52
CA MET A 319 -8.65 -8.55 -7.77
C MET A 319 -7.40 -8.26 -8.62
N GLY A 320 -7.47 -8.48 -9.93
CA GLY A 320 -6.42 -8.08 -10.86
C GLY A 320 -5.22 -9.02 -10.81
N TRP A 321 -4.02 -8.45 -10.65
CA TRP A 321 -2.76 -9.20 -10.62
C TRP A 321 -2.35 -9.51 -9.18
N ASP A 322 -2.06 -10.78 -8.91
CA ASP A 322 -1.40 -11.20 -7.69
C ASP A 322 0.12 -11.21 -7.92
N ILE A 323 0.84 -10.24 -7.34
CA ILE A 323 2.27 -10.01 -7.59
C ILE A 323 3.08 -10.32 -6.34
N SER A 324 4.14 -11.11 -6.50
CA SER A 324 5.11 -11.42 -5.47
C SER A 324 6.49 -10.88 -5.85
N PHE A 325 7.24 -10.46 -4.84
CA PHE A 325 8.64 -10.06 -4.99
C PHE A 325 9.50 -11.05 -4.22
N GLY A 326 10.40 -11.75 -4.91
CA GLY A 326 11.20 -12.80 -4.29
C GLY A 326 12.56 -12.99 -4.93
N ILE A 327 13.54 -13.39 -4.12
CA ILE A 327 14.84 -13.84 -4.58
C ILE A 327 14.75 -15.33 -4.84
N TYR A 328 15.21 -15.73 -6.01
CA TYR A 328 15.28 -17.11 -6.47
C TYR A 328 16.72 -17.47 -6.80
N GLY A 329 17.13 -18.69 -6.48
CA GLY A 329 18.46 -19.22 -6.80
C GLY A 329 18.38 -20.44 -7.69
N MET A 330 19.39 -20.60 -8.54
CA MET A 330 19.62 -21.78 -9.36
C MET A 330 20.67 -22.67 -8.70
N PHE A 331 20.34 -23.95 -8.54
CA PHE A 331 21.19 -24.94 -7.90
C PHE A 331 21.17 -26.25 -8.70
N ASP A 332 22.30 -26.96 -8.72
CA ASP A 332 22.32 -28.34 -9.19
C ASP A 332 22.06 -29.28 -8.00
N LEU A 333 20.80 -29.70 -7.84
CA LEU A 333 20.37 -30.45 -6.67
C LEU A 333 20.67 -31.95 -6.81
N PRO A 334 21.20 -32.63 -5.77
CA PRO A 334 21.41 -34.07 -5.82
C PRO A 334 20.12 -34.83 -6.12
N LYS A 335 20.15 -35.73 -7.12
CA LYS A 335 19.04 -36.59 -7.59
C LYS A 335 17.90 -35.90 -8.34
N VAL A 336 17.85 -34.56 -8.34
CA VAL A 336 16.85 -33.76 -9.07
C VAL A 336 17.48 -33.09 -10.28
N GLY A 337 18.72 -32.60 -10.15
CA GLY A 337 19.44 -31.87 -11.19
C GLY A 337 19.22 -30.36 -11.11
N PRO A 338 19.56 -29.62 -12.18
CA PRO A 338 19.45 -28.18 -12.24
C PRO A 338 18.03 -27.69 -11.97
N SER A 339 17.85 -26.88 -10.93
CA SER A 339 16.55 -26.44 -10.43
C SER A 339 16.57 -24.98 -9.97
N ILE A 340 15.41 -24.33 -10.06
CA ILE A 340 15.14 -23.02 -9.45
C ILE A 340 14.43 -23.22 -8.12
N LEU A 341 14.86 -22.47 -7.10
CA LEU A 341 14.28 -22.50 -5.76
C LEU A 341 13.98 -21.08 -5.25
N PRO A 342 12.83 -20.86 -4.57
CA PRO A 342 12.58 -19.61 -3.86
C PRO A 342 13.45 -19.54 -2.60
N LEU A 343 14.05 -18.37 -2.34
CA LEU A 343 14.98 -18.17 -1.22
C LEU A 343 14.43 -17.19 -0.18
N LEU A 344 13.88 -16.07 -0.62
CA LEU A 344 13.39 -14.99 0.24
C LEU A 344 12.29 -14.19 -0.46
N PHE A 345 11.23 -13.84 0.25
CA PHE A 345 10.10 -13.05 -0.23
C PHE A 345 9.96 -11.73 0.51
N PHE A 346 9.38 -10.75 -0.16
CA PHE A 346 9.17 -9.39 0.32
C PHE A 346 7.71 -8.96 0.17
N GLN A 347 7.27 -8.05 1.04
CA GLN A 347 5.90 -7.53 1.01
C GLN A 347 5.63 -6.66 -0.23
N ASN A 348 6.65 -5.99 -0.75
CA ASN A 348 6.55 -5.12 -1.92
C ASN A 348 7.92 -4.96 -2.59
N LYS A 349 7.91 -4.40 -3.80
CA LYS A 349 9.10 -4.10 -4.61
C LYS A 349 10.13 -3.25 -3.85
N ASN A 350 9.66 -2.23 -3.13
CA ASN A 350 10.51 -1.23 -2.50
C ASN A 350 11.30 -1.82 -1.33
N ASP A 351 10.69 -2.68 -0.53
CA ASP A 351 11.35 -3.44 0.52
C ASP A 351 12.40 -4.41 -0.04
N ALA A 352 12.10 -5.06 -1.17
CA ALA A 352 13.04 -5.95 -1.85
C ALA A 352 14.28 -5.19 -2.35
N LEU A 353 14.09 -4.02 -2.96
CA LEU A 353 15.20 -3.19 -3.43
C LEU A 353 15.98 -2.56 -2.27
N ASN A 354 15.31 -2.19 -1.18
CA ASN A 354 15.97 -1.74 0.05
C ASN A 354 16.84 -2.83 0.68
N TYR A 355 16.41 -4.10 0.64
CA TYR A 355 17.20 -5.22 1.14
C TYR A 355 18.52 -5.37 0.39
N LEU A 356 18.48 -5.34 -0.95
CA LEU A 356 19.66 -5.47 -1.81
C LEU A 356 20.60 -4.25 -1.83
N ASP A 357 20.23 -3.21 -1.10
CA ASP A 357 20.98 -1.97 -0.96
C ASP A 357 21.71 -1.88 0.40
N GLN A 358 21.43 -2.82 1.31
CA GLN A 358 22.04 -2.93 2.64
C GLN A 358 23.20 -3.94 2.67
N ASP A 359 23.22 -4.87 1.73
CA ASP A 359 24.38 -5.71 1.40
C ASP A 359 25.41 -4.94 0.57
#